data_AF-A0AAX4EVG6-F1
#
_entry.id   AF-A0AAX4EVG6-F1
#
_cell.length_a   1.000
_cell.length_b   1.000
_cell.length_c   1.000
_cell.angle_alpha   90.00
_cell.angle_beta   90.00
_cell.angle_gamma   90.00
#
_symmetry.space_group_name_H-M   'P 1'
#
loop_
_entity.id
_entity.type
_entity.pdbx_description
1 polymer ?
#
loop_
_entity_poly.entity_id
_entity_poly.type
_entity_poly.pdbx_seq_one_letter_code
_entity_poly.pdbx_strand_id
1 'polypeptide(L)'
;MENNSLGDIAQAQSEGKTLEQNAGEYVEAENERYKKENCAGLSAEACSVKMYEERREELKETLSTGADFVPVIGDIKSFAEAQSALDYLAAAVGLIPGAGDAAGKAIKAAETALKKGELAEASKLINKASDEIQAVKPLDVGSYKELKDRAVVGDGLEHDHIPSFAALRTAKENELGRKLTPAEEKTLYQNATAVEVPKDVHRAGPTYGGKNTAAQVQQDALDLCGAVCRDTDALRTNMIERGYEPALVDDAVKKIIDRNRQTGVIK
;
A
#
# COMPACT_ATOMS: atom_id res chain seq x y z
N MET A 1 -7.09 5.42 -19.83
CA MET A 1 -8.18 5.95 -20.68
C MET A 1 -8.85 7.09 -19.91
N GLU A 2 -9.12 8.21 -20.60
CA GLU A 2 -9.69 9.43 -20.01
C GLU A 2 -11.15 9.21 -19.64
N ASN A 3 -11.47 8.91 -18.39
CA ASN A 3 -12.86 8.74 -17.97
C ASN A 3 -13.28 9.83 -17.00
N ASN A 4 -13.82 10.90 -17.60
CA ASN A 4 -14.94 11.70 -17.09
C ASN A 4 -15.33 12.68 -18.21
N SER A 5 -15.86 12.16 -19.32
CA SER A 5 -16.33 13.02 -20.40
C SER A 5 -17.63 13.71 -19.99
N LEU A 6 -17.82 14.96 -20.41
CA LEU A 6 -19.06 15.72 -20.15
C LEU A 6 -20.32 15.02 -20.69
N GLY A 7 -20.16 14.07 -21.62
CA GLY A 7 -21.25 13.25 -22.15
C GLY A 7 -21.83 12.27 -21.12
N ASP A 8 -20.98 11.66 -20.29
CA ASP A 8 -21.40 10.65 -19.30
C ASP A 8 -22.20 11.29 -18.16
N ILE A 9 -21.87 12.54 -17.82
CA ILE A 9 -22.60 13.36 -16.84
C ILE A 9 -23.97 13.77 -17.39
N ALA A 10 -24.04 14.17 -18.65
CA ALA A 10 -25.30 14.55 -19.30
C ALA A 10 -26.24 13.34 -19.46
N GLN A 11 -25.69 12.16 -19.76
CA GLN A 11 -26.48 10.93 -19.87
C GLN A 11 -27.00 10.47 -18.51
N ALA A 12 -26.15 10.40 -17.47
CA ALA A 12 -26.56 10.05 -16.11
C ALA A 12 -27.68 10.97 -15.57
N GLN A 13 -27.56 12.28 -15.80
CA GLN A 13 -28.57 13.26 -15.41
C GLN A 13 -29.91 13.10 -16.16
N SER A 14 -29.88 12.71 -17.43
CA SER A 14 -31.09 12.50 -18.24
C SER A 14 -31.84 11.21 -17.90
N GLU A 15 -31.13 10.21 -17.36
CA GLU A 15 -31.71 8.96 -16.86
C GLU A 15 -32.15 9.04 -15.38
N GLY A 16 -31.93 10.18 -14.73
CA GLY A 16 -32.26 10.38 -13.31
C GLY A 16 -31.38 9.57 -12.34
N LYS A 17 -30.21 9.12 -12.80
CA LYS A 17 -29.27 8.29 -12.05
C LYS A 17 -28.08 9.13 -11.57
N THR A 18 -27.50 8.76 -10.42
CA THR A 18 -26.20 9.32 -10.02
C THR A 18 -25.08 8.70 -10.86
N LEU A 19 -23.92 9.37 -10.92
CA LEU A 19 -22.76 8.85 -11.65
C LEU A 19 -22.30 7.50 -11.11
N GLU A 20 -22.45 7.28 -9.80
CA GLU A 20 -22.13 6.03 -9.11
C GLU A 20 -23.11 4.92 -9.47
N GLN A 21 -24.41 5.22 -9.62
CA GLN A 21 -25.39 4.24 -10.09
C GLN A 21 -25.12 3.82 -11.53
N ASN A 22 -24.77 4.77 -12.39
CA ASN A 22 -24.43 4.50 -13.78
C ASN A 22 -23.12 3.68 -13.90
N ALA A 23 -22.12 4.01 -13.09
CA ALA A 23 -20.88 3.24 -13.02
C ALA A 23 -21.10 1.81 -12.48
N GLY A 24 -21.96 1.65 -11.47
CA GLY A 24 -22.33 0.34 -10.93
C GLY A 24 -23.04 -0.53 -11.98
N GLU A 25 -24.03 0.02 -12.68
CA GLU A 25 -24.73 -0.66 -13.77
C GLU A 25 -23.80 -1.01 -14.94
N TYR A 26 -22.86 -0.13 -15.28
CA TYR A 26 -21.85 -0.39 -16.30
C TYR A 26 -20.92 -1.56 -15.93
N VAL A 27 -20.42 -1.58 -14.69
CA VAL A 27 -19.57 -2.68 -14.19
C VAL A 27 -20.34 -3.99 -14.14
N GLU A 28 -21.60 -3.96 -13.73
CA GLU A 28 -22.46 -5.14 -13.72
C GLU A 28 -22.73 -5.65 -15.15
N ALA A 29 -23.01 -4.75 -16.09
CA ALA A 29 -23.20 -5.08 -17.50
C ALA A 29 -21.95 -5.68 -18.15
N GLU A 30 -20.77 -5.12 -17.89
CA GLU A 30 -19.49 -5.64 -18.38
C GLU A 30 -19.14 -6.99 -17.74
N ASN A 31 -19.39 -7.17 -16.44
CA ASN A 31 -19.23 -8.47 -15.79
C ASN A 31 -20.16 -9.53 -16.42
N GLU A 32 -21.42 -9.20 -16.67
CA GLU A 32 -22.38 -10.12 -17.30
C GLU A 32 -22.03 -10.42 -18.75
N ARG A 33 -21.55 -9.42 -19.50
CA ARG A 33 -21.03 -9.60 -20.85
C ARG A 33 -19.82 -10.52 -20.85
N TYR A 34 -18.84 -10.26 -19.98
CA TYR A 34 -17.64 -11.09 -19.86
C TYR A 34 -18.02 -12.54 -19.55
N LYS A 35 -18.94 -12.79 -18.60
CA LYS A 35 -19.41 -14.15 -18.27
C LYS A 35 -19.99 -14.85 -19.50
N LYS A 36 -20.81 -14.16 -20.29
CA LYS A 36 -21.41 -14.71 -21.52
C LYS A 36 -20.35 -15.07 -22.56
N GLU A 37 -19.33 -14.24 -22.71
CA GLU A 37 -18.28 -14.41 -23.73
C GLU A 37 -17.22 -15.44 -23.30
N ASN A 38 -16.88 -15.52 -22.02
CA ASN A 38 -15.66 -16.17 -21.54
C ASN A 38 -15.89 -17.37 -20.60
N CYS A 39 -17.12 -17.57 -20.11
CA CYS A 39 -17.43 -18.60 -19.12
C CYS A 39 -18.32 -19.74 -19.63
N ALA A 40 -18.54 -19.84 -20.95
CA ALA A 40 -19.27 -20.95 -21.53
C ALA A 40 -18.60 -22.29 -21.18
N GLY A 41 -19.36 -23.20 -20.55
CA GLY A 41 -18.88 -24.53 -20.14
C GLY A 41 -18.09 -24.56 -18.83
N LEU A 42 -17.91 -23.43 -18.15
CA LEU A 42 -17.32 -23.36 -16.81
C LEU A 42 -18.41 -23.45 -15.74
N SER A 43 -18.05 -23.99 -14.56
CA SER A 43 -18.88 -23.78 -13.37
C SER A 43 -18.82 -22.31 -12.95
N ALA A 44 -19.78 -21.86 -12.13
CA ALA A 44 -19.79 -20.50 -11.62
C ALA A 44 -18.46 -20.15 -10.90
N GLU A 45 -17.89 -21.12 -10.19
CA GLU A 45 -16.62 -21.02 -9.47
C GLU A 45 -15.42 -20.98 -10.43
N ALA A 46 -15.41 -21.78 -11.50
CA ALA A 46 -14.33 -21.75 -12.48
C ALA A 46 -14.35 -20.46 -13.31
N CYS A 47 -15.54 -19.94 -13.59
CA CYS A 47 -15.73 -18.64 -14.23
C CYS A 47 -15.21 -17.49 -13.35
N SER A 48 -15.53 -17.51 -12.05
CA SER A 48 -15.07 -16.46 -11.12
C SER A 48 -13.55 -16.48 -10.95
N VAL A 49 -12.92 -17.66 -10.91
CA VAL A 49 -11.45 -17.80 -10.89
C VAL A 49 -10.82 -17.23 -12.16
N LYS A 50 -11.36 -17.52 -13.35
CA LYS A 50 -10.85 -16.99 -14.61
C LYS A 50 -10.97 -15.46 -14.70
N MET A 51 -12.14 -14.92 -14.35
CA MET A 51 -12.36 -13.46 -14.24
C MET A 51 -11.38 -12.79 -13.28
N TYR A 52 -11.02 -13.49 -12.20
CA TYR A 52 -10.09 -13.00 -11.19
C TYR A 52 -8.65 -13.01 -11.68
N GLU A 53 -8.18 -14.08 -12.33
CA GLU A 53 -6.81 -14.19 -12.85
C GLU A 53 -6.51 -13.18 -13.96
N GLU A 54 -7.47 -12.95 -14.87
CA GLU A 54 -7.31 -11.98 -15.95
C GLU A 54 -7.31 -10.53 -15.43
N ARG A 55 -8.26 -10.18 -14.55
CA ARG A 55 -8.25 -8.86 -13.88
C ARG A 55 -7.01 -8.66 -13.02
N ARG A 56 -6.47 -9.72 -12.42
CA ARG A 56 -5.25 -9.66 -11.59
C ARG A 56 -4.04 -9.21 -12.40
N GLU A 57 -3.88 -9.64 -13.65
CA GLU A 57 -2.76 -9.17 -14.47
C GLU A 57 -2.95 -7.71 -14.93
N GLU A 58 -4.18 -7.28 -15.22
CA GLU A 58 -4.50 -5.86 -15.51
C GLU A 58 -4.35 -4.95 -14.27
N LEU A 59 -4.77 -5.43 -13.10
CA LEU A 59 -4.60 -4.76 -11.82
C LEU A 59 -3.14 -4.73 -11.39
N LYS A 60 -2.30 -5.69 -11.78
CA LYS A 60 -0.87 -5.70 -11.45
C LYS A 60 -0.14 -4.54 -12.12
N GLU A 61 -0.48 -4.23 -13.37
CA GLU A 61 0.03 -3.04 -14.06
C GLU A 61 -0.50 -1.76 -13.39
N THR A 62 -1.78 -1.74 -13.03
CA THR A 62 -2.45 -0.60 -12.38
C THR A 62 -1.97 -0.34 -10.93
N LEU A 63 -1.72 -1.39 -10.14
CA LEU A 63 -1.18 -1.31 -8.78
C LEU A 63 0.31 -0.96 -8.80
N SER A 64 1.07 -1.40 -9.82
CA SER A 64 2.47 -1.02 -9.98
C SER A 64 2.66 0.48 -10.26
N THR A 65 1.60 1.15 -10.72
CA THR A 65 1.55 2.61 -10.94
C THR A 65 0.98 3.41 -9.76
N GLY A 66 0.70 2.79 -8.61
CA GLY A 66 0.49 3.51 -7.34
C GLY A 66 -0.62 4.57 -7.36
N ALA A 67 -1.88 4.18 -7.58
CA ALA A 67 -3.00 5.11 -7.48
C ALA A 67 -4.17 4.50 -6.70
N ASP A 68 -4.33 4.90 -5.44
CA ASP A 68 -5.55 5.47 -4.83
C ASP A 68 -6.93 4.87 -5.15
N PHE A 69 -7.03 3.62 -5.61
CA PHE A 69 -8.30 2.99 -5.93
C PHE A 69 -8.73 1.99 -4.86
N VAL A 70 -8.52 2.25 -3.57
CA VAL A 70 -9.23 1.52 -2.51
C VAL A 70 -10.25 2.49 -1.91
N PRO A 71 -11.56 2.35 -2.22
CA PRO A 71 -12.55 3.27 -1.68
C PRO A 71 -12.50 3.19 -0.16
N VAL A 72 -12.30 4.33 0.49
CA VAL A 72 -12.61 4.48 1.91
C VAL A 72 -14.13 4.26 1.99
N ILE A 73 -14.52 3.05 2.36
CA ILE A 73 -15.93 2.66 2.43
C ILE A 73 -16.56 3.49 3.56
N GLY A 74 -17.35 4.50 3.18
CA GLY A 74 -18.22 5.23 4.11
C GLY A 74 -19.38 4.36 4.59
N ASP A 75 -20.44 4.97 5.14
CA ASP A 75 -21.62 4.22 5.54
C ASP A 75 -22.28 3.55 4.32
N ILE A 76 -22.12 2.22 4.20
CA ILE A 76 -22.77 1.41 3.17
C ILE A 76 -24.29 1.46 3.38
N LYS A 77 -25.04 1.89 2.35
CA LYS A 77 -26.48 2.17 2.48
C LYS A 77 -27.37 1.06 1.94
N SER A 78 -26.82 0.11 1.20
CA SER A 78 -27.57 -0.99 0.61
C SER A 78 -26.80 -2.32 0.58
N PHE A 79 -27.52 -3.43 0.47
CA PHE A 79 -26.92 -4.76 0.33
C PHE A 79 -26.08 -4.92 -0.94
N ALA A 80 -26.49 -4.27 -2.04
CA ALA A 80 -25.75 -4.30 -3.30
C ALA A 80 -24.40 -3.58 -3.17
N GLU A 81 -24.38 -2.41 -2.53
CA GLU A 81 -23.13 -1.70 -2.22
C GLU A 81 -22.21 -2.54 -1.32
N ALA A 82 -22.78 -3.24 -0.32
CA ALA A 82 -22.01 -4.08 0.59
C ALA A 82 -21.40 -5.29 -0.12
N GLN A 83 -22.15 -5.94 -1.01
CA GLN A 83 -21.66 -7.08 -1.78
C GLN A 83 -20.55 -6.65 -2.75
N SER A 84 -20.73 -5.54 -3.46
CA SER A 84 -19.72 -4.99 -4.37
C SER A 84 -18.43 -4.60 -3.63
N ALA A 85 -18.55 -3.95 -2.46
CA ALA A 85 -17.40 -3.61 -1.62
C ALA A 85 -16.66 -4.86 -1.13
N LEU A 86 -17.40 -5.89 -0.72
CA LEU A 86 -16.84 -7.15 -0.26
C LEU A 86 -16.07 -7.88 -1.38
N ASP A 87 -16.65 -7.96 -2.58
CA ASP A 87 -16.04 -8.60 -3.74
C ASP A 87 -14.75 -7.88 -4.16
N TYR A 88 -14.74 -6.54 -4.10
CA TYR A 88 -13.55 -5.74 -4.35
C TYR A 88 -12.44 -6.01 -3.31
N LEU A 89 -12.77 -5.99 -2.01
CA LEU A 89 -11.80 -6.25 -0.94
C LEU A 89 -11.26 -7.68 -1.02
N ALA A 90 -12.10 -8.67 -1.34
CA ALA A 90 -11.68 -10.05 -1.52
C ALA A 90 -10.66 -10.19 -2.67
N ALA A 91 -10.84 -9.45 -3.75
CA ALA A 91 -9.88 -9.42 -4.85
C ALA A 91 -8.54 -8.77 -4.43
N ALA A 92 -8.58 -7.70 -3.63
CA ALA A 92 -7.40 -6.97 -3.16
C ALA A 92 -6.55 -7.74 -2.14
N VAL A 93 -7.17 -8.52 -1.24
CA VAL A 93 -6.44 -9.30 -0.23
C VAL A 93 -5.48 -10.33 -0.85
N GLY A 94 -5.81 -10.87 -2.04
CA GLY A 94 -4.93 -11.79 -2.76
C GLY A 94 -3.68 -11.16 -3.39
N LEU A 95 -3.60 -9.83 -3.42
CA LEU A 95 -2.49 -9.06 -4.01
C LEU A 95 -1.45 -8.61 -2.98
N ILE A 96 -1.76 -8.70 -1.68
CA ILE A 96 -0.91 -8.18 -0.60
C ILE A 96 -0.33 -9.36 0.20
N PRO A 97 0.94 -9.73 -0.02
CA PRO A 97 1.59 -10.80 0.75
C PRO A 97 1.53 -10.51 2.25
N GLY A 98 1.11 -11.49 3.06
CA GLY A 98 1.08 -11.39 4.52
C GLY A 98 -0.15 -10.69 5.13
N ALA A 99 -0.94 -9.93 4.35
CA ALA A 99 -2.17 -9.28 4.82
C ALA A 99 -3.42 -10.20 4.82
N GLY A 100 -3.27 -11.38 4.23
CA GLY A 100 -4.34 -12.34 3.94
C GLY A 100 -5.21 -12.71 5.14
N ASP A 101 -4.59 -12.89 6.31
CA ASP A 101 -5.24 -13.60 7.41
C ASP A 101 -6.20 -12.74 8.21
N ALA A 102 -5.85 -11.48 8.51
CA ALA A 102 -6.70 -10.58 9.28
C ALA A 102 -7.82 -9.99 8.40
N ALA A 103 -7.44 -9.41 7.26
CA ALA A 103 -8.39 -8.88 6.27
C ALA A 103 -9.29 -10.00 5.73
N GLY A 104 -8.74 -11.18 5.40
CA GLY A 104 -9.51 -12.32 4.91
C GLY A 104 -10.50 -12.90 5.94
N LYS A 105 -10.18 -12.85 7.25
CA LYS A 105 -11.14 -13.20 8.32
C LYS A 105 -12.28 -12.19 8.40
N ALA A 106 -11.97 -10.90 8.31
CA ALA A 106 -12.99 -9.84 8.31
C ALA A 106 -13.92 -9.94 7.09
N ILE A 107 -13.38 -10.22 5.91
CA ILE A 107 -14.14 -10.48 4.67
C ILE A 107 -15.08 -11.68 4.83
N LYS A 108 -14.58 -12.82 5.31
CA LYS A 108 -15.43 -14.01 5.55
C LYS A 108 -16.56 -13.75 6.56
N ALA A 109 -16.27 -12.97 7.59
CA ALA A 109 -17.28 -12.57 8.58
C ALA A 109 -18.33 -11.63 7.96
N ALA A 110 -17.90 -10.67 7.14
CA ALA A 110 -18.80 -9.75 6.42
C ALA A 110 -19.73 -10.51 5.47
N GLU A 111 -19.20 -11.47 4.71
CA GLU A 111 -20.00 -12.35 3.83
C GLU A 111 -21.10 -13.09 4.61
N THR A 112 -20.75 -13.59 5.80
CA THR A 112 -21.69 -14.30 6.67
C THR A 112 -22.79 -13.36 7.20
N ALA A 113 -22.44 -12.13 7.57
CA ALA A 113 -23.40 -11.12 8.01
C ALA A 113 -24.35 -10.71 6.88
N LEU A 114 -23.84 -10.54 5.65
CA LEU A 114 -24.69 -10.25 4.48
C LEU A 114 -25.67 -11.38 4.18
N LYS A 115 -25.22 -12.63 4.21
CA LYS A 115 -26.09 -13.82 4.04
C LYS A 115 -27.20 -13.90 5.07
N LYS A 116 -27.02 -13.30 6.26
CA LYS A 116 -28.03 -13.23 7.32
C LYS A 116 -28.94 -12.00 7.26
N GLY A 117 -28.70 -11.07 6.34
CA GLY A 117 -29.44 -9.81 6.28
C GLY A 117 -28.96 -8.76 7.29
N GLU A 118 -27.78 -8.92 7.88
CA GLU A 118 -27.25 -8.05 8.94
C GLU A 118 -26.39 -6.91 8.33
N LEU A 119 -27.01 -5.98 7.61
CA LEU A 119 -26.30 -4.94 6.84
C LEU A 119 -25.35 -4.07 7.68
N ALA A 120 -25.75 -3.70 8.90
CA ALA A 120 -24.93 -2.88 9.79
C ALA A 120 -23.65 -3.60 10.25
N GLU A 121 -23.76 -4.90 10.56
CA GLU A 121 -22.60 -5.71 10.96
C GLU A 121 -21.69 -6.00 9.76
N ALA A 122 -22.28 -6.28 8.59
CA ALA A 122 -21.53 -6.42 7.34
C ALA A 122 -20.73 -5.16 7.01
N SER A 123 -21.35 -3.99 7.08
CA SER A 123 -20.70 -2.69 6.83
C SER A 123 -19.49 -2.47 7.75
N LYS A 124 -19.67 -2.73 9.05
CA LYS A 124 -18.57 -2.65 10.03
C LYS A 124 -17.41 -3.60 9.71
N LEU A 125 -17.70 -4.83 9.29
CA LEU A 125 -16.68 -5.83 8.96
C LEU A 125 -15.97 -5.54 7.63
N ILE A 126 -16.67 -4.96 6.66
CA ILE A 126 -16.11 -4.45 5.40
C ILE A 126 -15.14 -3.30 5.69
N ASN A 127 -15.54 -2.34 6.52
CA ASN A 127 -14.67 -1.23 6.90
C ASN A 127 -13.42 -1.73 7.63
N LYS A 128 -13.59 -2.68 8.56
CA LYS A 128 -12.44 -3.34 9.20
C LYS A 128 -11.52 -4.02 8.19
N ALA A 129 -12.05 -4.77 7.23
CA ALA A 129 -11.22 -5.40 6.19
C ALA A 129 -10.48 -4.37 5.33
N SER A 130 -11.13 -3.26 5.00
CA SER A 130 -10.53 -2.13 4.29
C SER A 130 -9.39 -1.49 5.10
N ASP A 131 -9.62 -1.22 6.38
CA ASP A 131 -8.60 -0.64 7.27
C ASP A 131 -7.38 -1.57 7.38
N GLU A 132 -7.59 -2.87 7.51
CA GLU A 132 -6.52 -3.88 7.55
C GLU A 132 -5.75 -3.96 6.23
N ILE A 133 -6.39 -3.68 5.09
CA ILE A 133 -5.72 -3.59 3.79
C ILE A 133 -4.88 -2.31 3.68
N GLN A 134 -5.43 -1.18 4.14
CA GLN A 134 -4.80 0.14 4.01
C GLN A 134 -3.65 0.36 5.00
N ALA A 135 -3.75 -0.23 6.20
CA ALA A 135 -2.74 -0.14 7.24
C ALA A 135 -1.37 -0.56 6.72
N VAL A 136 -0.35 0.18 7.12
CA VAL A 136 1.03 -0.20 6.82
C VAL A 136 1.37 -1.57 7.40
N LYS A 137 2.27 -2.28 6.73
CA LYS A 137 2.70 -3.62 7.10
C LYS A 137 4.21 -3.66 7.26
N PRO A 138 4.77 -4.60 8.04
CA PRO A 138 6.22 -4.81 8.03
C PRO A 138 6.72 -4.95 6.59
N LEU A 139 7.86 -4.36 6.28
CA LEU A 139 8.47 -4.33 4.95
C LEU A 139 7.75 -3.45 3.91
N ASP A 140 6.70 -2.71 4.27
CA ASP A 140 6.20 -1.63 3.43
C ASP A 140 7.29 -0.56 3.29
N VAL A 141 7.50 -0.09 2.05
CA VAL A 141 8.52 0.89 1.71
C VAL A 141 7.87 2.05 0.99
N GLY A 142 8.19 3.28 1.41
CA GLY A 142 7.59 4.48 0.85
C GLY A 142 8.30 5.75 1.32
N SER A 143 7.66 6.90 1.13
CA SER A 143 8.07 8.11 1.85
C SER A 143 7.66 8.02 3.32
N TYR A 144 8.41 8.66 4.22
CA TYR A 144 7.98 8.78 5.61
C TYR A 144 6.55 9.32 5.72
N LYS A 145 6.20 10.35 4.95
CA LYS A 145 4.86 10.96 4.99
C LYS A 145 3.77 9.95 4.63
N GLU A 146 3.93 9.27 3.50
CA GLU A 146 2.96 8.29 3.00
C GLU A 146 2.76 7.14 3.99
N LEU A 147 3.85 6.59 4.50
CA LEU A 147 3.78 5.53 5.50
C LEU A 147 3.15 6.02 6.81
N LYS A 148 3.50 7.24 7.23
CA LYS A 148 2.93 7.85 8.43
C LYS A 148 1.42 8.07 8.32
N ASP A 149 0.94 8.44 7.14
CA ASP A 149 -0.48 8.66 6.86
C ASP A 149 -1.31 7.37 6.97
N ARG A 150 -0.69 6.20 6.78
CA ARG A 150 -1.32 4.86 6.89
C ARG A 150 -0.98 4.11 8.19
N ALA A 151 -0.26 4.74 9.12
CA ALA A 151 0.23 4.10 10.34
C ALA A 151 -0.89 3.87 11.38
N VAL A 152 -0.83 2.74 12.10
CA VAL A 152 -1.83 2.40 13.12
C VAL A 152 -1.24 2.52 14.52
N VAL A 153 -1.94 3.22 15.42
CA VAL A 153 -1.44 3.38 16.79
C VAL A 153 -1.45 2.03 17.52
N GLY A 154 -0.27 1.59 17.97
CA GLY A 154 -0.11 0.37 18.77
C GLY A 154 0.12 -0.91 17.96
N ASP A 155 0.34 -0.81 16.64
CA ASP A 155 0.74 -1.93 15.79
C ASP A 155 2.18 -2.44 16.06
N GLY A 156 3.00 -1.65 16.77
CA GLY A 156 4.37 -1.98 17.12
C GLY A 156 5.38 -1.75 15.98
N LEU A 157 4.96 -1.10 14.90
CA LEU A 157 5.80 -0.72 13.77
C LEU A 157 6.40 0.67 13.97
N GLU A 158 7.60 0.85 13.42
CA GLU A 158 8.32 2.12 13.38
C GLU A 158 8.81 2.40 11.96
N HIS A 159 8.89 3.68 11.61
CA HIS A 159 9.34 4.17 10.31
C HIS A 159 10.87 4.33 10.32
N ASP A 160 11.61 3.35 9.80
CA ASP A 160 13.07 3.41 9.73
C ASP A 160 13.53 4.06 8.42
N HIS A 161 14.32 5.13 8.51
CA HIS A 161 14.81 5.84 7.34
C HIS A 161 16.07 5.17 6.80
N ILE A 162 16.06 4.82 5.51
CA ILE A 162 17.19 4.16 4.85
C ILE A 162 17.59 4.96 3.59
N PRO A 163 18.74 5.67 3.59
CA PRO A 163 19.72 5.75 4.67
C PRO A 163 19.23 6.67 5.81
N SER A 164 19.94 6.68 6.94
CA SER A 164 19.53 7.50 8.09
C SER A 164 19.28 8.97 7.73
N PHE A 165 18.23 9.58 8.31
CA PHE A 165 17.90 10.97 8.04
C PHE A 165 19.03 11.95 8.38
N ALA A 166 19.84 11.63 9.39
CA ALA A 166 21.02 12.43 9.74
C ALA A 166 22.02 12.52 8.57
N ALA A 167 22.28 11.41 7.87
CA ALA A 167 23.14 11.38 6.70
C ALA A 167 22.53 12.17 5.53
N LEU A 168 21.23 12.00 5.26
CA LEU A 168 20.51 12.76 4.22
C LEU A 168 20.58 14.27 4.44
N ARG A 169 20.32 14.70 5.68
CA ARG A 169 20.41 16.12 6.07
C ARG A 169 21.83 16.63 5.86
N THR A 170 22.84 15.93 6.38
CA THR A 170 24.24 16.37 6.23
C THR A 170 24.68 16.40 4.77
N ALA A 171 24.29 15.43 3.95
CA ALA A 171 24.58 15.44 2.52
C ALA A 171 23.97 16.67 1.83
N LYS A 172 22.70 16.98 2.13
CA LYS A 172 22.02 18.14 1.55
C LYS A 172 22.62 19.47 2.00
N GLU A 173 23.00 19.58 3.27
CA GLU A 173 23.69 20.78 3.77
C GLU A 173 25.07 20.97 3.13
N ASN A 174 25.82 19.87 2.91
CA ASN A 174 27.10 19.90 2.21
C ASN A 174 26.93 20.34 0.75
N GLU A 175 25.91 19.84 0.06
CA GLU A 175 25.57 20.25 -1.32
C GLU A 175 25.24 21.75 -1.40
N LEU A 176 24.48 22.27 -0.44
CA LEU A 176 24.06 23.68 -0.42
C LEU A 176 25.13 24.63 0.14
N GLY A 177 26.15 24.12 0.83
CA GLY A 177 27.14 24.94 1.55
C GLY A 177 26.55 25.74 2.72
N ARG A 178 25.36 25.36 3.22
CA ARG A 178 24.67 26.00 4.34
C ARG A 178 23.75 25.02 5.06
N LYS A 179 23.34 25.40 6.27
CA LYS A 179 22.29 24.67 7.02
C LYS A 179 20.95 24.74 6.30
N LEU A 180 20.17 23.66 6.43
CA LEU A 180 18.77 23.65 5.99
C LEU A 180 17.95 24.59 6.88
N THR A 181 16.98 25.26 6.26
CA THR A 181 15.91 25.90 7.01
C THR A 181 14.99 24.83 7.60
N PRO A 182 14.22 25.14 8.66
CA PRO A 182 13.28 24.18 9.24
C PRO A 182 12.26 23.61 8.23
N ALA A 183 11.84 24.42 7.24
CA ALA A 183 10.92 23.99 6.19
C ALA A 183 11.59 23.02 5.20
N GLU A 184 12.84 23.27 4.82
CA GLU A 184 13.62 22.37 3.96
C GLU A 184 13.93 21.05 4.67
N GLU A 185 14.34 21.10 5.94
CA GLU A 185 14.60 19.89 6.74
C GLU A 185 13.34 19.04 6.89
N LYS A 186 12.20 19.66 7.20
CA LYS A 186 10.91 18.98 7.28
C LYS A 186 10.53 18.34 5.94
N THR A 187 10.71 19.07 4.84
CA THR A 187 10.39 18.57 3.50
C THR A 187 11.29 17.39 3.13
N LEU A 188 12.58 17.46 3.46
CA LEU A 188 13.52 16.36 3.26
C LEU A 188 13.10 15.14 4.09
N TYR A 189 12.76 15.33 5.36
CA TYR A 189 12.34 14.26 6.27
C TYR A 189 11.08 13.55 5.76
N GLN A 190 10.06 14.33 5.39
CA GLN A 190 8.78 13.80 4.95
C GLN A 190 8.87 12.99 3.65
N ASN A 191 9.80 13.33 2.76
CA ASN A 191 9.95 12.68 1.46
C ASN A 191 11.01 11.56 1.44
N ALA A 192 11.88 11.50 2.46
CA ALA A 192 12.92 10.50 2.58
C ALA A 192 12.33 9.07 2.59
N THR A 193 13.08 8.15 1.99
CA THR A 193 12.73 6.72 1.95
C THR A 193 12.74 6.14 3.35
N ALA A 194 11.64 5.49 3.71
CA ALA A 194 11.51 4.75 4.95
C ALA A 194 10.94 3.35 4.69
N VAL A 195 11.17 2.45 5.63
CA VAL A 195 10.60 1.10 5.67
C VAL A 195 9.93 0.87 7.02
N GLU A 196 8.78 0.20 7.00
CA GLU A 196 8.11 -0.25 8.20
C GLU A 196 8.80 -1.47 8.81
N VAL A 197 9.20 -1.34 10.05
CA VAL A 197 9.86 -2.43 10.78
C VAL A 197 9.34 -2.52 12.21
N PRO A 198 9.31 -3.72 12.80
CA PRO A 198 9.11 -3.87 14.23
C PRO A 198 10.12 -3.04 15.02
N LYS A 199 9.69 -2.49 16.16
CA LYS A 199 10.54 -1.67 17.02
C LYS A 199 11.89 -2.31 17.39
N ASP A 200 11.92 -3.62 17.62
CA ASP A 200 13.12 -4.34 17.98
C ASP A 200 14.07 -4.57 16.78
N VAL A 201 13.56 -4.59 15.54
CA VAL A 201 14.36 -4.53 14.30
C VAL A 201 14.98 -3.16 14.15
N HIS A 202 14.18 -2.09 14.24
CA HIS A 202 14.68 -0.72 14.13
C HIS A 202 15.81 -0.46 15.14
N ARG A 203 15.62 -0.88 16.41
CA ARG A 203 16.64 -0.81 17.46
C ARG A 203 17.92 -1.58 17.17
N ALA A 204 17.81 -2.70 16.45
CA ALA A 204 18.96 -3.51 16.07
C ALA A 204 19.78 -2.87 14.94
N GLY A 205 19.17 -1.97 14.16
CA GLY A 205 19.80 -1.22 13.07
C GLY A 205 21.12 -0.50 13.47
N PRO A 206 22.01 -0.26 12.49
CA PRO A 206 23.33 0.31 12.71
C PRO A 206 23.27 1.82 13.03
N THR A 207 22.18 2.49 12.67
CA THR A 207 21.99 3.94 12.81
C THR A 207 20.97 4.31 13.90
N TYR A 208 20.52 3.34 14.71
CA TYR A 208 19.55 3.60 15.78
C TYR A 208 20.19 4.27 17.00
N GLY A 209 19.58 5.37 17.44
CA GLY A 209 19.97 6.07 18.67
C GLY A 209 21.45 6.46 18.67
N GLY A 210 22.15 6.13 19.76
CA GLY A 210 23.56 6.49 19.94
C GLY A 210 24.57 5.73 19.03
N LYS A 211 24.11 4.76 18.23
CA LYS A 211 24.99 4.02 17.30
C LYS A 211 25.41 4.88 16.10
N ASN A 212 24.57 5.83 15.68
CA ASN A 212 24.84 6.72 14.56
C ASN A 212 25.77 7.86 14.97
N THR A 213 27.07 7.56 15.07
CA THR A 213 28.07 8.54 15.51
C THR A 213 28.20 9.70 14.50
N ALA A 214 28.65 10.86 14.97
CA ALA A 214 28.89 12.00 14.08
C ALA A 214 29.88 11.68 12.94
N ALA A 215 30.89 10.85 13.21
CA ALA A 215 31.84 10.41 12.19
C ALA A 215 31.16 9.55 11.11
N GLN A 216 30.31 8.61 11.52
CA GLN A 216 29.52 7.79 10.59
C GLN A 216 28.57 8.65 9.75
N VAL A 217 27.84 9.59 10.37
CA VAL A 217 26.96 10.52 9.64
C VAL A 217 27.73 11.32 8.57
N GLN A 218 28.93 11.81 8.89
CA GLN A 218 29.76 12.53 7.92
C GLN A 218 30.24 11.63 6.78
N GLN A 219 30.62 10.38 7.09
CA GLN A 219 31.02 9.41 6.07
C GLN A 219 29.84 9.03 5.17
N ASP A 220 28.69 8.72 5.75
CA ASP A 220 27.46 8.35 5.03
C ASP A 220 26.96 9.49 4.14
N ALA A 221 27.10 10.73 4.59
CA ALA A 221 26.73 11.90 3.80
C ALA A 221 27.60 12.07 2.54
N LEU A 222 28.82 11.55 2.54
CA LEU A 222 29.72 11.55 1.38
C LEU A 222 29.48 10.34 0.45
N ASP A 223 28.93 9.25 0.99
CA ASP A 223 28.62 8.02 0.26
C ASP A 223 27.24 7.47 0.66
N LEU A 224 26.19 8.12 0.17
CA LEU A 224 24.81 7.70 0.43
C LEU A 224 24.52 6.30 -0.14
N CYS A 225 25.21 5.88 -1.21
CA CYS A 225 25.06 4.55 -1.77
C CYS A 225 25.59 3.49 -0.80
N GLY A 226 26.81 3.69 -0.28
CA GLY A 226 27.38 2.84 0.76
C GLY A 226 26.52 2.80 2.04
N ALA A 227 25.95 3.94 2.44
CA ALA A 227 25.04 4.02 3.58
C ALA A 227 23.77 3.19 3.36
N VAL A 228 23.13 3.30 2.18
CA VAL A 228 21.95 2.48 1.82
C VAL A 228 22.30 1.00 1.83
N CYS A 229 23.42 0.59 1.24
CA CYS A 229 23.86 -0.81 1.23
C CYS A 229 24.03 -1.34 2.65
N ARG A 230 24.80 -0.65 3.50
CA ARG A 230 25.03 -1.08 4.88
C ARG A 230 23.72 -1.18 5.69
N ASP A 231 22.85 -0.18 5.55
CA ASP A 231 21.61 -0.13 6.31
C ASP A 231 20.61 -1.21 5.83
N THR A 232 20.55 -1.48 4.51
CA THR A 232 19.72 -2.57 3.94
C THR A 232 20.27 -3.97 4.25
N ASP A 233 21.59 -4.17 4.30
CA ASP A 233 22.20 -5.44 4.72
C ASP A 233 21.87 -5.76 6.18
N ALA A 234 21.93 -4.75 7.05
CA ALA A 234 21.55 -4.87 8.45
C ALA A 234 20.05 -5.12 8.61
N LEU A 235 19.19 -4.38 7.89
CA LEU A 235 17.76 -4.62 7.82
C LEU A 235 17.48 -6.07 7.44
N ARG A 236 18.09 -6.54 6.35
CA ARG A 236 17.89 -7.89 5.83
C ARG A 236 18.20 -8.96 6.87
N THR A 237 19.36 -8.84 7.50
CA THR A 237 19.80 -9.75 8.56
C THR A 237 18.83 -9.73 9.73
N ASN A 238 18.51 -8.54 10.25
CA ASN A 238 17.64 -8.38 11.42
C ASN A 238 16.22 -8.91 11.18
N MET A 239 15.66 -8.72 9.99
CA MET A 239 14.33 -9.22 9.64
C MET A 239 14.32 -10.75 9.53
N ILE A 240 15.29 -11.34 8.83
CA ILE A 240 15.36 -12.81 8.67
C ILE A 240 15.56 -13.50 10.03
N GLU A 241 16.40 -12.96 10.91
CA GLU A 241 16.60 -13.49 12.26
C GLU A 241 15.32 -13.51 13.11
N ARG A 242 14.34 -12.66 12.79
CA ARG A 242 13.03 -12.60 13.46
C ARG A 242 11.94 -13.38 12.72
N GLY A 243 12.33 -14.21 11.76
CA GLY A 243 11.44 -15.15 11.08
C GLY A 243 10.70 -14.57 9.87
N TYR A 244 11.08 -13.39 9.37
CA TYR A 244 10.56 -12.88 8.11
C TYR A 244 11.09 -13.70 6.93
N GLU A 245 10.23 -13.94 5.94
CA GLU A 245 10.55 -14.73 4.76
C GLU A 245 11.59 -13.99 3.89
N PRO A 246 12.73 -14.63 3.54
CA PRO A 246 13.81 -13.94 2.85
C PRO A 246 13.41 -13.25 1.53
N ALA A 247 12.51 -13.83 0.73
CA ALA A 247 12.12 -13.21 -0.53
C ALA A 247 11.31 -11.91 -0.33
N LEU A 248 10.43 -11.86 0.67
CA LEU A 248 9.74 -10.62 1.04
C LEU A 248 10.71 -9.53 1.53
N VAL A 249 11.72 -9.91 2.30
CA VAL A 249 12.75 -8.97 2.76
C VAL A 249 13.59 -8.44 1.59
N ASP A 250 13.96 -9.32 0.66
CA ASP A 250 14.71 -8.98 -0.54
C ASP A 250 13.91 -8.05 -1.49
N ASP A 251 12.59 -8.25 -1.60
CA ASP A 251 11.69 -7.36 -2.33
C ASP A 251 11.65 -5.95 -1.71
N ALA A 252 11.58 -5.85 -0.38
CA ALA A 252 11.62 -4.57 0.31
C ALA A 252 12.97 -3.85 0.14
N VAL A 253 14.09 -4.58 0.25
CA VAL A 253 15.43 -4.03 -0.03
C VAL A 253 15.50 -3.47 -1.44
N LYS A 254 14.96 -4.22 -2.44
CA LYS A 254 14.89 -3.74 -3.81
C LYS A 254 14.06 -2.46 -3.93
N LYS A 255 12.88 -2.39 -3.31
CA LYS A 255 12.03 -1.18 -3.29
C LYS A 255 12.73 0.03 -2.67
N ILE A 256 13.50 -0.16 -1.59
CA ILE A 256 14.29 0.91 -0.96
C ILE A 256 15.32 1.45 -1.95
N ILE A 257 16.07 0.56 -2.60
CA ILE A 257 17.11 0.92 -3.58
C ILE A 257 16.48 1.66 -4.77
N ASP A 258 15.39 1.12 -5.32
CA ASP A 258 14.73 1.71 -6.49
C ASP A 258 14.15 3.10 -6.17
N ARG A 259 13.52 3.27 -5.00
CA ARG A 259 13.03 4.58 -4.55
C ARG A 259 14.17 5.57 -4.32
N ASN A 260 15.28 5.14 -3.71
CA ASN A 260 16.45 5.98 -3.50
C ASN A 260 17.10 6.41 -4.83
N ARG A 261 17.05 5.59 -5.88
CA ARG A 261 17.44 6.00 -7.25
C ARG A 261 16.48 7.03 -7.82
N GLN A 262 15.17 6.77 -7.75
CA GLN A 262 14.13 7.65 -8.29
C GLN A 262 14.14 9.04 -7.64
N THR A 263 14.45 9.10 -6.35
CA THR A 263 14.50 10.36 -5.57
C THR A 263 15.88 11.04 -5.61
N GLY A 264 16.86 10.46 -6.31
CA GLY A 264 18.21 11.03 -6.47
C GLY A 264 19.10 10.92 -5.24
N VAL A 265 18.73 10.11 -4.24
CA VAL A 265 19.55 9.82 -3.06
C VAL A 265 20.80 9.02 -3.46
N ILE A 266 20.64 8.06 -4.36
CA ILE A 266 21.74 7.28 -4.95
C ILE A 266 21.72 7.41 -6.47
N LYS A 267 22.90 7.44 -7.08
CA LYS A 267 23.09 7.65 -8.53
C LYS A 267 23.36 6.36 -9.27
#